data_AF-A0A0D7W698-F1
#
_entry.id   AF-A0A0D7W698-F1
#
_cell.length_a   1.000
_cell.length_b   1.000
_cell.length_c   1.000
_cell.angle_alpha   90.00
_cell.angle_beta   90.00
_cell.angle_gamma   90.00
#
_symmetry.space_group_name_H-M   'P 1'
#
loop_
_entity.id
_entity.type
_entity.pdbx_description
1 polymer ?
#
loop_
_entity_poly.entity_id
_entity_poly.type
_entity_poly.pdbx_seq_one_letter_code
_entity_poly.pdbx_strand_id
1 'polypeptide(L)'
;MQTLLWLLIFFGTFCFMEFMAWFTHKYIMHGFLWRLHKDHHKKDHDNWFERNDAFFIFYAVVSIGFFLLWKYNIFWGGLPIGLGIFAYGLCYFIVHDIFIHQRFKIFRNTNNRYAKGVRRAHKMHHKHLGKTDGECFGMLIVPFKYFKK
;
A
#
# COMPACT_ATOMS: atom_id res chain seq x y z
N MET A 1 11.75 28.69 4.62
CA MET A 1 10.94 28.44 3.39
C MET A 1 11.16 27.04 2.82
N GLN A 2 12.42 26.59 2.67
CA GLN A 2 12.76 25.25 2.18
C GLN A 2 12.16 24.08 3.00
N THR A 3 12.19 24.15 4.33
CA THR A 3 11.58 23.11 5.18
C THR A 3 10.08 22.97 4.94
N LEU A 4 9.36 24.08 4.77
CA LEU A 4 7.92 24.07 4.48
C LEU A 4 7.65 23.39 3.12
N LEU A 5 8.44 23.72 2.09
CA LEU A 5 8.32 23.07 0.79
C LEU A 5 8.59 21.55 0.88
N TRP A 6 9.58 21.13 1.67
CA TRP A 6 9.86 19.71 1.88
C TRP A 6 8.71 18.99 2.58
N LEU A 7 8.12 19.61 3.60
CA LEU A 7 6.93 19.06 4.26
C LEU A 7 5.76 18.94 3.30
N LEU A 8 5.49 19.97 2.49
CA LEU A 8 4.43 19.94 1.49
C LEU A 8 4.66 18.85 0.44
N ILE A 9 5.89 18.70 -0.05
CA ILE A 9 6.25 17.63 -1.00
C ILE A 9 6.10 16.26 -0.35
N PHE A 10 6.56 16.10 0.89
CA PHE A 10 6.45 14.85 1.63
C PHE A 10 4.99 14.44 1.82
N PHE A 11 4.16 15.32 2.39
CA PHE A 11 2.74 15.02 2.63
C PHE A 11 1.95 14.90 1.33
N GLY A 12 2.27 15.72 0.32
CA GLY A 12 1.70 15.61 -1.02
C GLY A 12 2.00 14.26 -1.65
N THR A 13 3.25 13.81 -1.57
CA THR A 13 3.67 12.48 -2.06
C THR A 13 2.99 11.36 -1.29
N PHE A 14 2.98 11.43 0.05
CA PHE A 14 2.33 10.43 0.91
C PHE A 14 0.84 10.28 0.56
N CYS A 15 0.10 11.38 0.41
CA CYS A 15 -1.31 11.35 0.05
C CYS A 15 -1.52 10.85 -1.39
N PHE A 16 -0.68 11.28 -2.33
CA PHE A 16 -0.74 10.82 -3.72
C PHE A 16 -0.47 9.32 -3.85
N MET A 17 0.35 8.75 -2.95
CA MET A 17 0.61 7.32 -2.93
C MET A 17 -0.64 6.48 -2.63
N GLU A 18 -1.66 7.01 -1.94
CA GLU A 18 -2.96 6.30 -1.81
C GLU A 18 -3.65 6.13 -3.17
N PHE A 19 -3.64 7.19 -4.00
CA PHE A 19 -4.13 7.10 -5.37
C PHE A 19 -3.29 6.12 -6.20
N MET A 20 -1.96 6.18 -6.09
CA MET A 20 -1.08 5.26 -6.81
C MET A 20 -1.27 3.80 -6.38
N ALA A 21 -1.45 3.54 -5.09
CA ALA A 21 -1.73 2.20 -4.57
C ALA A 21 -3.06 1.68 -5.11
N TRP A 22 -4.13 2.49 -5.06
CA TRP A 22 -5.42 2.14 -5.66
C TRP A 22 -5.31 1.86 -7.16
N PHE A 23 -4.59 2.71 -7.90
CA PHE A 23 -4.43 2.59 -9.35
C PHE A 23 -3.67 1.31 -9.70
N THR A 24 -2.52 1.10 -9.07
CA THR A 24 -1.70 -0.11 -9.25
C THR A 24 -2.50 -1.35 -8.86
N HIS A 25 -3.21 -1.31 -7.75
CA HIS A 25 -4.00 -2.44 -7.29
C HIS A 25 -5.13 -2.80 -8.28
N LYS A 26 -5.88 -1.81 -8.74
CA LYS A 26 -7.02 -2.03 -9.65
C LYS A 26 -6.60 -2.39 -11.07
N TYR A 27 -5.65 -1.66 -11.66
CA TYR A 27 -5.36 -1.74 -13.09
C TYR A 27 -4.11 -2.56 -13.42
N ILE A 28 -3.18 -2.71 -12.47
CA ILE A 28 -1.92 -3.43 -12.70
C ILE A 28 -1.99 -4.81 -12.04
N MET A 29 -2.21 -4.87 -10.72
CA MET A 29 -2.30 -6.11 -9.94
C MET A 29 -3.53 -6.92 -10.35
N HIS A 30 -4.72 -6.34 -10.37
CA HIS A 30 -5.93 -6.95 -10.96
C HIS A 30 -5.98 -6.83 -12.50
N GLY A 31 -4.86 -6.49 -13.14
CA GLY A 31 -4.71 -6.34 -14.57
C GLY A 31 -3.75 -7.37 -15.17
N PHE A 32 -2.69 -6.88 -15.81
CA PHE A 32 -1.71 -7.72 -16.49
C PHE A 32 -0.74 -8.41 -15.52
N LEU A 33 -0.55 -7.90 -14.29
CA LEU A 33 0.28 -8.53 -13.25
C LEU A 33 -0.51 -9.39 -12.27
N TRP A 34 -1.71 -9.85 -12.64
CA TRP A 34 -2.52 -10.76 -11.81
C TRP A 34 -1.76 -12.02 -11.39
N ARG A 35 -0.85 -12.53 -12.21
CA ARG A 35 -0.02 -13.70 -11.84
C ARG A 35 0.83 -13.48 -10.57
N LEU A 36 1.19 -12.23 -10.27
CA LEU A 36 1.91 -11.85 -9.05
C LEU A 36 0.99 -11.58 -7.88
N HIS A 37 -0.27 -11.19 -8.11
CA HIS A 37 -1.21 -10.84 -7.05
C HIS A 37 -2.19 -11.97 -6.70
N LYS A 38 -2.30 -13.01 -7.54
CA LYS A 38 -3.25 -14.11 -7.38
C LYS A 38 -3.03 -14.92 -6.10
N ASP A 39 -1.79 -15.19 -5.72
CA ASP A 39 -1.47 -15.95 -4.49
C ASP A 39 -1.86 -15.20 -3.22
N HIS A 40 -1.83 -13.88 -3.28
CA HIS A 40 -2.30 -13.03 -2.20
C HIS A 40 -3.82 -13.17 -1.97
N HIS A 41 -4.61 -13.30 -3.05
CA HIS A 41 -6.05 -13.60 -2.97
C HIS A 41 -6.34 -15.04 -2.58
N LYS A 42 -5.62 -15.99 -3.17
CA LYS A 42 -5.75 -17.41 -2.89
C LYS A 42 -4.37 -18.04 -2.88
N LYS A 43 -3.85 -18.29 -1.67
CA LYS A 43 -2.59 -18.99 -1.49
C LYS A 43 -2.62 -20.33 -2.20
N ASP A 44 -1.64 -20.54 -3.07
CA ASP A 44 -1.41 -21.78 -3.82
C ASP A 44 -0.05 -22.41 -3.46
N HIS A 45 0.60 -21.91 -2.41
CA HIS A 45 1.89 -22.37 -1.91
C HIS A 45 1.99 -22.25 -0.38
N ASP A 46 2.90 -23.02 0.23
CA ASP A 46 3.13 -23.03 1.68
C ASP A 46 4.26 -22.09 2.15
N ASN A 47 4.82 -21.29 1.24
CA ASN A 47 5.89 -20.34 1.56
C ASN A 47 5.37 -19.11 2.32
N TRP A 48 6.25 -18.54 3.17
CA TRP A 48 5.97 -17.31 3.92
C TRP A 48 5.90 -16.07 3.02
N PHE A 49 6.70 -16.04 1.94
CA PHE A 49 6.71 -14.99 0.94
C PHE A 49 5.60 -15.20 -0.09
N GLU A 50 4.95 -14.11 -0.48
CA GLU A 50 3.95 -14.09 -1.56
C GLU A 50 4.58 -13.40 -2.77
N ARG A 51 4.24 -13.82 -3.99
CA ARG A 51 4.69 -13.12 -5.22
C ARG A 51 4.24 -11.66 -5.22
N ASN A 52 3.16 -11.36 -4.52
CA ASN A 52 2.68 -10.02 -4.27
C ASN A 52 3.72 -9.12 -3.57
N ASP A 53 4.67 -9.70 -2.83
CA ASP A 53 5.74 -8.96 -2.17
C ASP A 53 6.65 -8.23 -3.19
N ALA A 54 6.64 -8.66 -4.46
CA ALA A 54 7.33 -7.97 -5.56
C ALA A 54 6.89 -6.51 -5.72
N PHE A 55 5.63 -6.18 -5.40
CA PHE A 55 5.16 -4.79 -5.47
C PHE A 55 5.75 -3.92 -4.38
N PHE A 56 5.97 -4.46 -3.17
CA PHE A 56 6.70 -3.74 -2.12
C PHE A 56 8.15 -3.48 -2.53
N ILE A 57 8.82 -4.48 -3.10
CA ILE A 57 10.19 -4.34 -3.60
C ILE A 57 10.26 -3.26 -4.69
N PHE A 58 9.31 -3.27 -5.64
CA PHE A 58 9.22 -2.25 -6.69
C PHE A 58 9.17 -0.84 -6.12
N TYR A 59 8.25 -0.55 -5.20
CA TYR A 59 8.14 0.78 -4.59
C TYR A 59 9.32 1.14 -3.68
N ALA A 60 9.96 0.15 -3.04
CA ALA A 60 11.19 0.36 -2.31
C ALA A 60 12.32 0.83 -3.25
N VAL A 61 12.47 0.21 -4.43
CA VAL A 61 13.44 0.63 -5.45
C VAL A 61 13.14 2.04 -5.95
N VAL A 62 11.87 2.36 -6.22
CA VAL A 62 11.48 3.73 -6.63
C VAL A 62 11.84 4.75 -5.54
N SER A 63 11.52 4.44 -4.27
CA SER A 63 11.89 5.28 -3.13
C SER A 63 13.40 5.49 -3.04
N ILE A 64 14.20 4.41 -3.08
CA ILE A 64 15.67 4.46 -3.06
C ILE A 64 16.19 5.29 -4.23
N GLY A 65 15.61 5.17 -5.42
CA GLY A 65 15.95 6.00 -6.58
C GLY A 65 15.87 7.50 -6.27
N PHE A 66 14.78 7.95 -5.64
CA PHE A 66 14.64 9.34 -5.21
C PHE A 66 15.64 9.76 -4.14
N PHE A 67 15.98 8.87 -3.20
CA PHE A 67 17.06 9.11 -2.24
C PHE A 67 18.42 9.28 -2.93
N LEU A 68 18.74 8.45 -3.93
CA LEU A 68 19.99 8.54 -4.68
C LEU A 68 20.05 9.81 -5.52
N LEU A 69 18.95 10.18 -6.20
CA LEU A 69 18.86 11.43 -6.96
C LEU A 69 19.12 12.65 -6.07
N TRP A 70 18.62 12.64 -4.83
CA TRP A 70 18.94 13.67 -3.85
C TRP A 70 20.40 13.59 -3.38
N LYS A 71 20.89 12.40 -3.03
CA LYS A 71 22.26 12.18 -2.52
C LYS A 71 23.34 12.64 -3.50
N TYR A 72 23.11 12.44 -4.79
CA TYR A 72 24.02 12.88 -5.87
C TYR A 72 23.72 14.30 -6.38
N ASN A 73 22.90 15.08 -5.66
CA ASN A 73 22.52 16.46 -6.01
C ASN A 73 21.87 16.64 -7.39
N ILE A 74 21.31 15.58 -7.97
CA ILE A 74 20.62 15.61 -9.27
C ILE A 74 19.23 16.22 -9.13
N PHE A 75 18.54 15.91 -8.02
CA PHE A 75 17.19 16.39 -7.77
C PHE A 75 16.97 16.74 -6.31
N TRP A 76 16.89 18.05 -6.04
CA TRP A 76 16.67 18.60 -4.70
C TRP A 76 15.42 18.06 -4.00
N GLY A 77 14.34 17.82 -4.77
CA GLY A 77 13.08 17.28 -4.24
C GLY A 77 13.12 15.78 -3.96
N GLY A 78 14.22 15.09 -4.30
CA GLY A 78 14.30 13.63 -4.19
C GLY A 78 14.10 13.12 -2.77
N LEU A 79 14.70 13.73 -1.76
CA LEU A 79 14.58 13.25 -0.38
C LEU A 79 13.14 13.32 0.17
N PRO A 80 12.42 14.46 0.13
CA PRO A 80 11.04 14.51 0.63
C PRO A 80 10.09 13.59 -0.17
N ILE A 81 10.32 13.38 -1.48
CA ILE A 81 9.54 12.43 -2.28
C ILE A 81 9.83 10.99 -1.86
N GLY A 82 11.11 10.60 -1.80
CA GLY A 82 11.52 9.27 -1.36
C GLY A 82 10.99 8.95 0.05
N LEU A 83 11.08 9.92 0.97
CA LEU A 83 10.50 9.79 2.31
C LEU A 83 8.98 9.62 2.28
N GLY A 84 8.26 10.36 1.42
CA GLY A 84 6.81 10.22 1.29
C GLY A 84 6.39 8.84 0.77
N ILE A 85 7.10 8.32 -0.24
CA ILE A 85 6.89 6.96 -0.78
C ILE A 85 7.19 5.91 0.29
N PHE A 86 8.32 6.05 0.98
CA PHE A 86 8.71 5.14 2.06
C PHE A 86 7.69 5.13 3.21
N ALA A 87 7.29 6.31 3.70
CA ALA A 87 6.34 6.43 4.79
C ALA A 87 4.99 5.82 4.42
N TYR A 88 4.50 6.05 3.20
CA TYR A 88 3.28 5.40 2.73
C TYR A 88 3.46 3.88 2.62
N GLY A 89 4.55 3.40 2.04
CA GLY A 89 4.85 1.97 1.93
C GLY A 89 4.91 1.28 3.30
N LEU A 90 5.50 1.94 4.30
CA LEU A 90 5.53 1.47 5.69
C LEU A 90 4.11 1.41 6.29
N CYS A 91 3.31 2.46 6.12
CA CYS A 91 1.91 2.46 6.55
C CYS A 91 1.11 1.35 5.86
N TYR A 92 1.29 1.17 4.55
CA TYR A 92 0.65 0.11 3.78
C TYR A 92 1.01 -1.25 4.38
N PHE A 93 2.30 -1.56 4.54
CA PHE A 93 2.75 -2.83 5.11
C PHE A 93 2.20 -3.09 6.51
N ILE A 94 2.18 -2.07 7.38
CA ILE A 94 1.62 -2.20 8.73
C ILE A 94 0.12 -2.49 8.68
N VAL A 95 -0.65 -1.78 7.85
CA VAL A 95 -2.11 -1.97 7.80
C VAL A 95 -2.46 -3.28 7.09
N HIS A 96 -1.83 -3.55 5.96
CA HIS A 96 -2.08 -4.68 5.09
C HIS A 96 -1.55 -5.99 5.69
N ASP A 97 -0.24 -6.14 5.80
CA ASP A 97 0.42 -7.41 6.12
C ASP A 97 0.38 -7.72 7.61
N ILE A 98 0.57 -6.71 8.46
CA ILE A 98 0.55 -6.88 9.92
C ILE A 98 -0.89 -6.87 10.43
N PHE A 99 -1.65 -5.80 10.19
CA PHE A 99 -2.96 -5.63 10.82
C PHE A 99 -4.09 -6.44 10.16
N ILE A 100 -4.14 -6.57 8.83
CA ILE A 100 -5.22 -7.29 8.14
C ILE A 100 -4.87 -8.76 7.90
N HIS A 101 -3.78 -9.03 7.20
CA HIS A 101 -3.35 -10.39 6.86
C HIS A 101 -2.69 -11.12 8.01
N GLN A 102 -2.27 -10.42 9.07
CA GLN A 102 -1.69 -11.01 10.27
C GLN A 102 -0.49 -11.93 9.95
N ARG A 103 0.30 -11.58 8.92
CA ARG A 103 1.59 -12.24 8.62
C ARG A 103 2.54 -12.13 9.80
N PHE A 104 2.39 -11.05 10.57
CA PHE A 104 2.94 -10.87 11.91
C PHE A 104 1.78 -10.72 12.89
N LYS A 105 1.82 -11.42 14.03
CA LYS A 105 0.74 -11.43 15.03
C LYS A 105 0.77 -10.19 15.93
N ILE A 106 0.92 -9.00 15.35
CA ILE A 106 0.97 -7.69 16.02
C ILE A 106 -0.32 -6.95 15.65
N PHE A 107 -0.88 -6.14 16.57
CA PHE A 107 -2.13 -5.38 16.38
C PHE A 107 -3.41 -6.20 16.09
N ARG A 108 -3.39 -7.52 16.35
CA ARG A 108 -4.54 -8.42 16.17
C ARG A 108 -5.81 -7.93 16.87
N ASN A 109 -5.64 -7.39 18.09
CA ASN A 109 -6.74 -6.99 18.97
C ASN A 109 -7.21 -5.53 18.77
N THR A 110 -6.67 -4.81 17.77
CA THR A 110 -7.09 -3.42 17.50
C THR A 110 -8.55 -3.38 17.05
N ASN A 111 -9.37 -2.60 17.78
CA ASN A 111 -10.84 -2.70 17.73
C ASN A 111 -11.56 -1.36 17.47
N ASN A 112 -10.84 -0.30 17.08
CA ASN A 112 -11.42 1.01 16.83
C ASN A 112 -12.25 1.05 15.51
N ARG A 113 -13.07 2.10 15.34
CA ARG A 113 -13.98 2.23 14.18
C ARG A 113 -13.24 2.22 12.85
N TYR A 114 -12.11 2.91 12.77
CA TYR A 114 -11.29 2.99 11.55
C TYR A 114 -10.71 1.63 11.18
N ALA A 115 -10.03 0.99 12.13
CA ALA A 115 -9.43 -0.33 11.99
C ALA A 115 -10.45 -1.39 11.53
N LYS A 116 -11.66 -1.36 12.09
CA LYS A 116 -12.78 -2.22 11.64
C LYS A 116 -13.19 -1.94 10.20
N GLY A 117 -13.32 -0.68 9.83
CA GLY A 117 -13.76 -0.29 8.49
C GLY A 117 -12.78 -0.72 7.41
N VAL A 118 -11.49 -0.44 7.62
CA VAL A 118 -10.43 -0.86 6.69
C VAL A 118 -10.37 -2.38 6.58
N ARG A 119 -10.41 -3.11 7.70
CA ARG A 119 -10.42 -4.59 7.70
C ARG A 119 -11.65 -5.15 6.97
N ARG A 120 -12.83 -4.56 7.16
CA ARG A 120 -14.07 -4.97 6.47
C ARG A 120 -13.97 -4.73 4.96
N ALA A 121 -13.51 -3.55 4.54
CA ALA A 121 -13.33 -3.21 3.13
C ALA A 121 -12.37 -4.18 2.43
N HIS A 122 -11.21 -4.44 3.06
CA HIS A 122 -10.21 -5.36 2.53
C HIS A 122 -10.69 -6.82 2.49
N LYS A 123 -11.46 -7.25 3.51
CA LYS A 123 -12.09 -8.57 3.49
C LYS A 123 -13.10 -8.71 2.34
N MET A 124 -13.85 -7.65 2.04
CA MET A 124 -14.79 -7.66 0.92
C MET A 124 -14.09 -7.69 -0.43
N HIS A 125 -12.94 -7.02 -0.54
CA HIS A 125 -12.07 -7.12 -1.69
C HIS A 125 -11.64 -8.58 -1.95
N HIS A 126 -11.07 -9.26 -0.94
CA HIS A 126 -10.64 -10.66 -1.04
C HIS A 126 -11.75 -11.70 -1.11
N LYS A 127 -13.02 -11.31 -0.92
CA LYS A 127 -14.14 -12.22 -1.13
C LYS A 127 -14.22 -12.68 -2.60
N HIS A 128 -13.76 -11.84 -3.52
CA HIS A 128 -13.65 -12.14 -4.93
C HIS A 128 -12.25 -12.67 -5.23
N LEU A 129 -12.12 -13.99 -5.36
CA LEU A 129 -10.83 -14.68 -5.59
C LEU A 129 -10.30 -14.53 -7.03
N GLY A 130 -11.10 -13.92 -7.90
CA GLY A 130 -10.81 -13.72 -9.31
C GLY A 130 -10.19 -12.36 -9.58
N LYS A 131 -9.75 -12.19 -10.83
CA LYS A 131 -9.25 -10.91 -11.33
C LYS A 131 -10.37 -9.87 -11.45
N THR A 132 -11.58 -10.31 -11.80
CA THR A 132 -12.76 -9.47 -12.04
C THR A 132 -13.59 -9.28 -10.77
N ASP A 133 -14.45 -8.27 -10.77
CA ASP A 133 -15.48 -8.03 -9.74
C ASP A 133 -14.98 -7.67 -8.33
N GLY A 134 -13.66 -7.49 -8.17
CA GLY A 134 -13.08 -6.90 -6.96
C GLY A 134 -13.68 -5.52 -6.68
N GLU A 135 -14.10 -5.31 -5.44
CA GLU A 135 -14.41 -3.97 -4.91
C GLU A 135 -13.31 -3.51 -3.95
N CYS A 136 -13.22 -2.20 -3.71
CA CYS A 136 -12.36 -1.61 -2.68
C CYS A 136 -10.84 -1.88 -2.82
N PHE A 137 -10.24 -1.30 -3.84
CA PHE A 137 -8.79 -1.41 -4.11
C PHE A 137 -7.91 -0.44 -3.29
N GLY A 138 -8.51 0.51 -2.56
CA GLY A 138 -7.78 1.46 -1.71
C GLY A 138 -7.33 0.80 -0.39
N MET A 139 -6.31 1.37 0.25
CA MET A 139 -5.68 0.80 1.44
C MET A 139 -6.05 1.58 2.70
N LEU A 140 -5.67 2.86 2.78
CA LEU A 140 -5.90 3.70 3.95
C LEU A 140 -7.24 4.43 3.86
N ILE A 141 -7.72 4.69 2.63
CA ILE A 141 -8.97 5.37 2.35
C ILE A 141 -9.92 4.37 1.70
N VAL A 142 -10.94 3.96 2.45
CA VAL A 142 -11.94 2.98 2.01
C VAL A 142 -13.34 3.60 2.00
N PRO A 143 -14.30 3.07 1.20
CA PRO A 143 -15.64 3.65 1.12
C PRO A 143 -16.35 3.77 2.47
N PHE A 144 -17.06 4.88 2.67
CA PHE A 144 -17.71 5.19 3.96
C PHE A 144 -18.66 4.11 4.48
N LYS A 145 -19.25 3.30 3.57
CA LYS A 145 -20.16 2.19 3.92
C LYS A 145 -19.54 1.19 4.90
N TYR A 146 -18.21 1.02 4.90
CA TYR A 146 -17.54 0.06 5.78
C TYR A 146 -17.29 0.56 7.21
N PHE A 147 -17.37 1.87 7.45
CA PHE A 147 -17.26 2.44 8.80
C PHE A 147 -18.59 2.48 9.56
N LYS A 148 -19.71 2.27 8.84
CA LYS A 148 -21.04 2.12 9.45
C LYS A 148 -21.16 0.72 10.05
N LYS A 149 -21.82 0.63 11.22
CA LYS A 149 -21.90 -0.61 12.00
C LYS A 149 -22.60 -1.70 11.21
#